data_AF-A0A542M3X7-F1
#
_entry.id   AF-A0A542M3X7-F1
#
_cell.length_a   1.000
_cell.length_b   1.000
_cell.length_c   1.000
_cell.angle_alpha   90.00
_cell.angle_beta   90.00
_cell.angle_gamma   90.00
#
_symmetry.space_group_name_H-M   'P 1'
#
loop_
_entity.id
_entity.type
_entity.pdbx_description
1 polymer ?
#
loop_
_entity_poly.entity_id
_entity_poly.type
_entity_poly.pdbx_seq_one_letter_code
_entity_poly.pdbx_strand_id
1 'polypeptide(L)'
;MFLPNDVIEYLAPQRTVRVLWIDRARALVYTFELGQPYAQPCAETLQAVAGEVLARRARLLLHDPYAAPPPAPLLPQKHRDLQARAWAIVHSLQAEVPALYDARERAALVARCAETHGVSRPSVLRYLRRFWERGQTPDALLPDYGNSGARGKTRGANEGIKRGRPRKAGQPPGLNIDAATRVTFRTAATRYRVTHPAFSRRGAYRQMLDEFYRDRDPGAVPSFGQFSYWLDKDGSGAAELQR
;
A
#
# COMPACT_ATOMS: atom_id res chain seq x y z
N MET A 1 31.76 -17.64 4.27
CA MET A 1 30.78 -18.62 3.73
C MET A 1 29.46 -17.88 3.58
N PHE A 2 28.81 -17.96 2.43
CA PHE A 2 27.50 -17.34 2.25
C PHE A 2 26.41 -18.11 3.01
N LEU A 3 25.41 -17.39 3.48
CA LEU A 3 24.23 -17.90 4.16
C LEU A 3 22.95 -17.41 3.46
N PRO A 4 21.81 -18.12 3.61
CA PRO A 4 20.52 -17.57 3.23
C PRO A 4 20.29 -16.20 3.87
N ASN A 5 19.69 -15.30 3.09
CA ASN A 5 19.47 -13.88 3.38
C ASN A 5 20.70 -12.97 3.37
N ASP A 6 21.91 -13.48 3.14
CA ASP A 6 23.07 -12.63 2.87
C ASP A 6 22.77 -11.67 1.72
N VAL A 7 23.18 -10.41 1.87
CA VAL A 7 23.01 -9.37 0.86
C VAL A 7 24.37 -9.01 0.26
N ILE A 8 24.48 -9.13 -1.05
CA ILE A 8 25.71 -8.91 -1.80
C ILE A 8 25.51 -7.70 -2.71
N GLU A 9 26.36 -6.70 -2.57
CA GLU A 9 26.38 -5.52 -3.43
C GLU A 9 27.52 -5.64 -4.44
N TYR A 10 27.18 -5.62 -5.73
CA TYR A 10 28.11 -5.55 -6.84
C TYR A 10 28.43 -4.10 -7.18
N LEU A 11 29.69 -3.81 -7.47
CA LEU A 11 30.16 -2.45 -7.73
C LEU A 11 29.98 -2.03 -9.20
N ALA A 12 30.05 -2.98 -10.14
CA ALA A 12 29.94 -2.71 -11.58
C ALA A 12 29.43 -3.95 -12.36
N PRO A 13 28.28 -3.87 -13.06
CA PRO A 13 27.26 -2.83 -12.88
C PRO A 13 26.76 -2.81 -11.44
N GLN A 14 26.36 -1.64 -10.94
CA GLN A 14 25.86 -1.52 -9.58
C GLN A 14 24.53 -2.24 -9.45
N ARG A 15 24.50 -3.29 -8.62
CA ARG A 15 23.29 -4.04 -8.28
C ARG A 15 23.44 -4.69 -6.92
N THR A 16 22.33 -4.95 -6.26
CA THR A 16 22.31 -5.62 -4.97
C THR A 16 21.45 -6.87 -5.07
N VAL A 17 21.98 -8.01 -4.62
CA VAL A 17 21.27 -9.29 -4.65
C VAL A 17 21.17 -9.87 -3.25
N ARG A 18 20.08 -10.56 -2.97
CA ARG A 18 19.92 -11.39 -1.76
C ARG A 18 20.12 -12.86 -2.11
N VAL A 19 20.86 -13.58 -1.30
CA VAL A 19 20.92 -15.05 -1.34
C VAL A 19 19.60 -15.62 -0.81
N LEU A 20 18.81 -16.26 -1.67
CA LEU A 20 17.58 -16.94 -1.28
C LEU A 20 17.85 -18.32 -0.70
N TRP A 21 18.70 -19.10 -1.38
CA TRP A 21 19.01 -20.48 -1.01
C TRP A 21 20.37 -20.90 -1.58
N ILE A 22 20.98 -21.92 -0.96
CA ILE A 22 22.27 -22.47 -1.37
C ILE A 22 22.11 -23.98 -1.56
N ASP A 23 22.30 -24.44 -2.79
CA ASP A 23 22.42 -25.86 -3.12
C ASP A 23 23.87 -26.28 -2.93
N ARG A 24 24.18 -26.88 -1.77
CA ARG A 24 25.55 -27.34 -1.49
C ARG A 24 25.94 -28.55 -2.33
N ALA A 25 24.98 -29.39 -2.73
CA ALA A 25 25.26 -30.58 -3.52
C ALA A 25 25.66 -30.22 -4.96
N ARG A 26 25.03 -29.19 -5.52
CA ARG A 26 25.33 -28.69 -6.88
C ARG A 26 26.28 -27.49 -6.90
N ALA A 27 26.72 -27.02 -5.74
CA ALA A 27 27.51 -25.81 -5.56
C ALA A 27 26.88 -24.57 -6.23
N LEU A 28 25.56 -24.43 -6.12
CA LEU A 28 24.80 -23.30 -6.66
C LEU A 28 24.30 -22.38 -5.55
N VAL A 29 24.19 -21.10 -5.88
CA VAL A 29 23.52 -20.08 -5.07
C VAL A 29 22.37 -19.50 -5.87
N TYR A 30 21.20 -19.45 -5.24
CA TYR A 30 20.02 -18.82 -5.82
C TYR A 30 19.92 -17.41 -5.26
N THR A 31 19.95 -16.42 -6.14
CA THR A 31 19.97 -15.00 -5.81
C THR A 31 18.72 -14.29 -6.31
N PHE A 32 18.37 -13.16 -5.69
CA PHE A 32 17.27 -12.30 -6.10
C PHE A 32 17.71 -10.85 -6.09
N GLU A 33 17.59 -10.16 -7.23
CA GLU A 33 17.98 -8.76 -7.32
C GLU A 33 17.00 -7.85 -6.57
N LEU A 34 17.53 -7.05 -5.66
CA LEU A 34 16.76 -6.16 -4.79
C LEU A 34 16.55 -4.80 -5.48
N GLY A 35 15.36 -4.22 -5.28
CA GLY A 35 15.00 -2.91 -5.84
C GLY A 35 14.54 -2.94 -7.31
N GLN A 36 14.52 -4.10 -7.96
CA GLN A 36 14.08 -4.23 -9.35
C GLN A 36 12.61 -4.70 -9.46
N PRO A 37 11.73 -4.02 -10.22
CA PRO A 37 10.30 -4.35 -10.31
C PRO A 37 9.97 -5.76 -10.80
N TYR A 38 10.81 -6.33 -11.66
CA TYR A 38 10.58 -7.59 -12.35
C TYR A 38 11.62 -8.67 -12.02
N ALA A 39 12.37 -8.51 -10.94
CA ALA A 39 13.38 -9.47 -10.50
C ALA A 39 12.80 -10.88 -10.38
N GLN A 40 13.59 -11.86 -10.79
CA GLN A 40 13.30 -13.27 -10.65
C GLN A 40 14.48 -13.95 -9.94
N PRO A 41 14.24 -15.05 -9.22
CA PRO A 41 15.32 -15.91 -8.75
C PRO A 41 16.23 -16.32 -9.90
N CYS A 42 17.55 -16.18 -9.70
CA CYS A 42 18.57 -16.61 -10.65
C CYS A 42 19.52 -17.59 -9.94
N ALA A 43 20.05 -18.56 -10.67
CA ALA A 43 21.04 -19.49 -10.15
C ALA A 43 22.43 -19.13 -10.69
N GLU A 44 23.41 -19.03 -9.80
CA GLU A 44 24.82 -18.79 -10.12
C GLU A 44 25.68 -19.84 -9.40
N THR A 45 26.91 -20.07 -9.87
CA THR A 45 27.81 -20.97 -9.14
C THR A 45 28.33 -20.27 -7.88
N LEU A 46 28.45 -21.01 -6.78
CA LEU A 46 29.03 -20.50 -5.54
C LEU A 46 30.44 -19.94 -5.77
N GLN A 47 31.21 -20.59 -6.64
CA GLN A 47 32.56 -20.14 -6.99
C GLN A 47 32.56 -18.79 -7.70
N ALA A 48 31.64 -18.55 -8.63
CA ALA A 48 31.55 -17.27 -9.33
C ALA A 48 31.26 -16.13 -8.35
N VAL A 49 30.22 -16.30 -7.52
CA VAL A 49 29.84 -15.27 -6.54
C VAL A 49 30.95 -15.06 -5.50
N ALA A 50 31.59 -16.13 -5.01
CA ALA A 50 32.73 -16.01 -4.10
C ALA A 50 33.93 -15.31 -4.75
N GLY A 51 34.21 -15.59 -6.03
CA GLY A 51 35.27 -14.96 -6.81
C GLY A 51 35.08 -13.46 -6.94
N GLU A 52 33.86 -12.99 -7.17
CA GLU A 52 33.55 -11.56 -7.23
C GLU A 52 33.77 -10.84 -5.90
N VAL A 53 33.45 -11.49 -4.78
CA VAL A 53 33.71 -10.95 -3.44
C VAL A 53 35.21 -10.94 -3.12
N LEU A 54 35.92 -12.03 -3.41
CA LEU A 54 37.38 -12.13 -3.20
C LEU A 54 38.15 -11.10 -4.05
N ALA A 55 37.69 -10.87 -5.28
CA ALA A 55 38.25 -9.86 -6.18
C ALA A 55 37.82 -8.43 -5.84
N ARG A 56 37.04 -8.22 -4.77
CA ARG A 56 36.51 -6.93 -4.32
C ARG A 56 35.66 -6.21 -5.38
N ARG A 57 35.07 -6.95 -6.32
CA ARG A 57 34.08 -6.45 -7.29
C ARG A 57 32.66 -6.53 -6.75
N ALA A 58 32.46 -7.33 -5.71
CA ALA A 58 31.27 -7.34 -4.87
C ALA A 58 31.67 -7.32 -3.40
N ARG A 59 30.73 -6.95 -2.53
CA ARG A 59 30.90 -7.01 -1.07
C ARG A 59 29.66 -7.60 -0.40
N LEU A 60 29.88 -8.45 0.58
CA LEU A 60 28.84 -8.88 1.51
C LEU A 60 28.53 -7.72 2.47
N LEU A 61 27.25 -7.36 2.59
CA LEU A 61 26.80 -6.32 3.51
C LEU A 61 26.62 -6.90 4.92
N LEU A 62 27.13 -6.18 5.93
CA LEU A 62 26.95 -6.55 7.35
C LEU A 62 25.52 -6.32 7.84
N HIS A 63 24.84 -5.35 7.25
CA HIS A 63 23.46 -5.01 7.55
C HIS A 63 22.66 -5.08 6.27
N ASP A 64 21.47 -5.68 6.35
CA ASP A 64 20.53 -5.77 5.25
C ASP A 64 19.61 -4.54 5.23
N PRO A 65 19.80 -3.58 4.30
CA PRO A 65 18.96 -2.38 4.24
C PRO A 65 17.56 -2.65 3.68
N TYR A 66 17.30 -3.86 3.18
CA TYR A 66 16.01 -4.29 2.63
C TYR A 66 15.21 -5.16 3.59
N ALA A 67 15.79 -5.55 4.74
CA ALA A 67 15.12 -6.35 5.74
C ALA A 67 13.79 -5.71 6.18
N ALA A 68 12.80 -6.55 6.46
CA ALA A 68 11.55 -6.07 7.03
C ALA A 68 11.82 -5.33 8.35
N PRO A 69 11.26 -4.12 8.56
CA PRO A 69 11.38 -3.47 9.84
C PRO A 69 10.66 -4.28 10.92
N PRO A 70 11.10 -4.20 12.18
CA PRO A 70 10.39 -4.81 13.29
C PRO A 70 8.92 -4.37 13.30
N PRO A 71 7.97 -5.28 13.60
CA PRO A 71 6.57 -4.92 13.68
C PRO A 71 6.34 -3.88 14.78
N ALA A 72 5.34 -3.02 14.59
CA ALA A 72 4.92 -2.08 15.62
C ALA A 72 4.51 -2.84 16.91
N PRO A 73 4.79 -2.29 18.11
CA PRO A 73 4.49 -2.96 19.39
C PRO A 73 3.02 -3.42 19.51
N LEU A 74 2.10 -2.63 18.97
CA LEU A 74 0.66 -2.92 18.93
C LEU A 74 0.23 -3.13 17.48
N LEU A 75 0.44 -4.35 16.97
CA LEU A 75 -0.05 -4.75 15.66
C LEU A 75 -1.52 -5.22 15.76
N PRO A 76 -2.48 -4.59 15.05
CA PRO A 76 -3.88 -5.01 15.07
C PRO A 76 -4.06 -6.48 14.66
N GLN A 77 -4.99 -7.20 15.30
CA GLN A 77 -5.21 -8.63 15.04
C GLN A 77 -5.44 -8.95 13.57
N LYS A 78 -6.22 -8.12 12.87
CA LYS A 78 -6.44 -8.24 11.42
C LYS A 78 -5.14 -8.30 10.61
N HIS A 79 -4.09 -7.58 11.01
CA HIS A 79 -2.81 -7.60 10.31
C HIS A 79 -2.03 -8.88 10.62
N ARG A 80 -2.12 -9.38 11.86
CA ARG A 80 -1.55 -10.68 12.25
C ARG A 80 -2.19 -11.82 11.46
N ASP A 81 -3.52 -11.80 11.30
CA ASP A 81 -4.24 -12.84 10.55
C ASP A 81 -3.83 -12.84 9.06
N LEU A 82 -3.64 -11.64 8.48
CA LEU A 82 -3.14 -11.51 7.11
C LEU A 82 -1.70 -12.01 6.97
N GLN A 83 -0.82 -11.69 7.93
CA GLN A 83 0.56 -12.18 7.97
C GLN A 83 0.59 -13.71 8.09
N ALA A 84 -0.17 -14.29 9.01
CA ALA A 84 -0.25 -15.73 9.22
C ALA A 84 -0.75 -16.46 7.95
N ARG A 85 -1.77 -15.91 7.27
CA ARG A 85 -2.24 -16.46 6.00
C ARG A 85 -1.18 -16.39 4.90
N ALA A 86 -0.51 -15.25 4.77
CA ALA A 86 0.58 -15.09 3.80
C ALA A 86 1.74 -16.04 4.13
N TRP A 87 2.06 -16.22 5.41
CA TRP A 87 3.12 -17.12 5.89
C TRP A 87 2.84 -18.56 5.50
N ALA A 88 1.62 -19.05 5.75
CA ALA A 88 1.23 -20.40 5.36
C ALA A 88 1.39 -20.63 3.84
N ILE A 89 1.03 -19.65 3.02
CA ILE A 89 1.18 -19.70 1.56
C ILE A 89 2.65 -19.74 1.13
N VAL A 90 3.51 -18.85 1.63
CA VAL A 90 4.91 -18.83 1.19
C VAL A 90 5.69 -20.02 1.74
N HIS A 91 5.37 -20.47 2.96
CA HIS A 91 6.02 -21.61 3.58
C HIS A 91 5.70 -22.92 2.85
N SER A 92 4.46 -23.11 2.38
CA SER A 92 4.11 -24.28 1.57
C SER A 92 4.86 -24.30 0.23
N LEU A 93 5.06 -23.13 -0.38
CA LEU A 93 5.86 -23.01 -1.60
C LEU A 93 7.36 -23.21 -1.35
N GLN A 94 7.89 -22.76 -0.20
CA GLN A 94 9.30 -22.92 0.15
C GLN A 94 9.72 -24.39 0.32
N ALA A 95 8.78 -25.26 0.69
CA ALA A 95 9.01 -26.71 0.76
C ALA A 95 9.30 -27.35 -0.61
N GLU A 96 9.02 -26.63 -1.70
CA GLU A 96 9.16 -27.09 -3.09
C GLU A 96 10.46 -26.55 -3.73
N VAL A 97 11.42 -26.06 -2.93
CA VAL A 97 12.76 -25.70 -3.43
C VAL A 97 13.51 -26.98 -3.83
N PRO A 98 14.16 -27.04 -5.02
CA PRO A 98 14.49 -25.92 -5.91
C PRO A 98 13.46 -25.57 -6.99
N ALA A 99 12.40 -26.37 -7.18
CA ALA A 99 11.37 -26.14 -8.20
C ALA A 99 10.74 -24.73 -8.09
N LEU A 100 10.59 -24.21 -6.87
CA LEU A 100 10.13 -22.83 -6.64
C LEU A 100 10.98 -21.77 -7.38
N TYR A 101 12.27 -22.02 -7.59
CA TYR A 101 13.16 -21.05 -8.23
C TYR A 101 13.24 -21.20 -9.75
N ASP A 102 12.82 -22.32 -10.32
CA ASP A 102 12.61 -22.43 -11.76
C ASP A 102 11.32 -21.70 -12.19
N ALA A 103 11.39 -20.90 -13.25
CA ALA A 103 10.26 -20.04 -13.65
C ALA A 103 9.02 -20.83 -14.13
N ARG A 104 9.22 -21.95 -14.81
CA ARG A 104 8.13 -22.78 -15.34
C ARG A 104 7.49 -23.58 -14.22
N GLU A 105 8.31 -24.22 -13.39
CA GLU A 105 7.85 -24.98 -12.23
C GLU A 105 7.16 -24.07 -11.20
N ARG A 106 7.72 -22.89 -10.94
CA ARG A 106 7.09 -21.86 -10.09
C ARG A 106 5.71 -21.46 -10.58
N ALA A 107 5.50 -21.31 -11.89
CA ALA A 107 4.19 -20.93 -12.43
C ALA A 107 3.13 -22.00 -12.11
N ALA A 108 3.49 -23.29 -12.22
CA ALA A 108 2.61 -24.39 -11.85
C ALA A 108 2.36 -24.44 -10.33
N LEU A 109 3.41 -24.28 -9.52
CA LEU A 109 3.33 -24.23 -8.06
C LEU A 109 2.41 -23.10 -7.59
N VAL A 110 2.57 -21.90 -8.14
CA VAL A 110 1.75 -20.72 -7.85
C VAL A 110 0.29 -20.95 -8.23
N ALA A 111 0.03 -21.59 -9.38
CA ALA A 111 -1.33 -21.91 -9.81
C ALA A 111 -2.03 -22.86 -8.82
N ARG A 112 -1.38 -23.97 -8.45
CA ARG A 112 -1.91 -24.93 -7.47
C ARG A 112 -2.13 -24.27 -6.11
N CYS A 113 -1.15 -23.53 -5.62
CA CYS A 113 -1.23 -22.84 -4.33
C CYS A 113 -2.38 -21.81 -4.30
N ALA A 114 -2.56 -21.05 -5.38
CA ALA A 114 -3.66 -20.12 -5.52
C ALA A 114 -5.03 -20.81 -5.39
N GLU A 115 -5.20 -21.96 -6.04
CA GLU A 115 -6.41 -22.78 -5.97
C GLU A 115 -6.62 -23.35 -4.55
N THR A 116 -5.59 -23.98 -3.96
CA THR A 116 -5.66 -24.58 -2.61
C THR A 116 -6.04 -23.56 -1.53
N HIS A 117 -5.49 -22.35 -1.61
CA HIS A 117 -5.72 -21.31 -0.60
C HIS A 117 -6.86 -20.34 -0.95
N GLY A 118 -7.53 -20.51 -2.09
CA GLY A 118 -8.62 -19.63 -2.54
C GLY A 118 -8.17 -18.17 -2.75
N VAL A 119 -6.96 -17.96 -3.25
CA VAL A 119 -6.39 -16.63 -3.51
C VAL A 119 -6.00 -16.47 -4.97
N SER A 120 -5.87 -15.23 -5.45
CA SER A 120 -5.40 -15.00 -6.83
C SER A 120 -3.91 -15.32 -6.99
N ARG A 121 -3.49 -15.78 -8.18
CA ARG A 121 -2.07 -15.98 -8.53
C ARG A 121 -1.21 -14.71 -8.29
N PRO A 122 -1.68 -13.50 -8.66
CA PRO A 122 -0.97 -12.26 -8.32
C PRO A 122 -0.75 -12.04 -6.81
N SER A 123 -1.70 -12.46 -5.96
CA SER A 123 -1.52 -12.37 -4.50
C SER A 123 -0.40 -13.28 -4.02
N VAL A 124 -0.32 -14.51 -4.53
CA VAL A 124 0.76 -15.45 -4.20
C VAL A 124 2.11 -14.89 -4.62
N LEU A 125 2.23 -14.43 -5.87
CA LEU A 125 3.45 -13.80 -6.37
C LEU A 125 3.87 -12.57 -5.56
N ARG A 126 2.90 -11.75 -5.12
CA ARG A 126 3.16 -10.61 -4.25
C ARG A 126 3.71 -11.03 -2.88
N TYR A 127 3.22 -12.14 -2.31
CA TYR A 127 3.74 -12.66 -1.04
C TYR A 127 5.15 -13.22 -1.20
N LEU A 128 5.42 -14.03 -2.23
CA LEU A 128 6.76 -14.53 -2.55
C LEU A 128 7.75 -13.39 -2.76
N ARG A 129 7.37 -12.38 -3.56
CA ARG A 129 8.23 -11.22 -3.81
C ARG A 129 8.59 -10.49 -2.53
N ARG A 130 7.61 -10.19 -1.65
CA ARG A 130 7.89 -9.56 -0.35
C ARG A 130 8.81 -10.41 0.51
N PHE A 131 8.55 -11.72 0.55
CA PHE A 131 9.35 -12.68 1.30
C PHE A 131 10.82 -12.67 0.84
N TRP A 132 11.07 -12.72 -0.46
CA TRP A 132 12.41 -12.67 -1.03
C TRP A 132 13.08 -11.30 -0.89
N GLU A 133 12.35 -10.20 -1.09
CA GLU A 133 12.93 -8.86 -0.98
C GLU A 133 13.33 -8.51 0.45
N ARG A 134 12.57 -8.97 1.46
CA ARG A 134 12.65 -8.46 2.84
C ARG A 134 13.23 -9.43 3.86
N GLY A 135 13.89 -10.49 3.38
CA GLY A 135 14.72 -11.36 4.22
C GLY A 135 14.04 -12.61 4.76
N GLN A 136 13.05 -13.13 4.03
CA GLN A 136 12.50 -14.46 4.23
C GLN A 136 12.01 -14.73 5.67
N THR A 137 11.44 -13.71 6.32
CA THR A 137 10.86 -13.80 7.68
C THR A 137 9.34 -13.70 7.63
N PRO A 138 8.62 -14.07 8.71
CA PRO A 138 7.20 -13.76 8.84
C PRO A 138 6.91 -12.26 8.71
N ASP A 139 7.78 -11.40 9.26
CA ASP A 139 7.64 -9.94 9.26
C ASP A 139 7.73 -9.34 7.86
N ALA A 140 8.46 -9.98 6.94
CA ALA A 140 8.47 -9.63 5.51
C ALA A 140 7.07 -9.56 4.88
N LEU A 141 6.13 -10.34 5.41
CA LEU A 141 4.79 -10.50 4.83
C LEU A 141 3.79 -9.45 5.32
N LEU A 142 4.17 -8.63 6.30
CA LEU A 142 3.34 -7.53 6.76
C LEU A 142 3.09 -6.53 5.62
N PRO A 143 1.84 -6.07 5.41
CA PRO A 143 1.57 -5.04 4.42
C PRO A 143 2.09 -3.66 4.87
N ASP A 144 2.57 -2.86 3.92
CA ASP A 144 3.05 -1.49 4.15
C ASP A 144 1.88 -0.51 4.32
N TYR A 145 0.96 -0.78 5.24
CA TYR A 145 -0.19 0.10 5.48
C TYR A 145 0.24 1.50 5.95
N GLY A 146 1.43 1.65 6.54
CA GLY A 146 2.04 2.95 6.81
C GLY A 146 2.23 3.82 5.56
N ASN A 147 2.42 3.19 4.40
CA ASN A 147 2.53 3.87 3.10
C ASN A 147 1.17 4.04 2.40
N SER A 148 0.10 3.53 3.02
CA SER A 148 -1.24 3.48 2.44
C SER A 148 -2.16 4.54 3.04
N GLY A 149 -3.15 4.97 2.26
CA GLY A 149 -4.30 5.73 2.76
C GLY A 149 -4.21 7.25 2.67
N ALA A 150 -3.04 7.82 2.40
CA ALA A 150 -2.87 9.29 2.31
C ALA A 150 -3.57 10.02 3.47
N ARG A 151 -3.51 9.44 4.68
CA ARG A 151 -4.21 9.94 5.86
C ARG A 151 -3.76 11.37 6.12
N GLY A 152 -4.70 12.32 6.09
CA GLY A 152 -4.42 13.77 6.22
C GLY A 152 -4.20 14.53 4.91
N LYS A 153 -3.95 13.85 3.77
CA LYS A 153 -3.81 14.52 2.46
C LYS A 153 -5.15 14.56 1.72
N THR A 154 -5.64 15.75 1.41
CA THR A 154 -6.80 15.92 0.51
C THR A 154 -6.36 15.57 -0.91
N ARG A 155 -6.93 14.51 -1.49
CA ARG A 155 -6.65 14.16 -2.89
C ARG A 155 -7.14 15.30 -3.81
N GLY A 156 -6.38 15.68 -4.84
CA GLY A 156 -6.82 16.63 -5.89
C GLY A 156 -7.90 16.04 -6.79
N ALA A 157 -9.00 16.76 -7.01
CA ALA A 157 -10.09 16.30 -7.89
C ALA A 157 -9.70 16.57 -9.34
N ASN A 158 -9.86 15.58 -10.22
CA ASN A 158 -9.76 15.82 -11.66
C ASN A 158 -11.01 16.58 -12.10
N GLU A 159 -10.84 17.65 -12.88
CA GLU A 159 -11.95 18.39 -13.48
C GLU A 159 -12.84 17.45 -14.30
N GLY A 160 -14.16 17.64 -14.21
CA GLY A 160 -15.14 16.84 -14.95
C GLY A 160 -15.46 15.44 -14.40
N ILE A 161 -14.66 14.86 -13.48
CA ILE A 161 -14.91 13.52 -12.93
C ILE A 161 -15.51 13.60 -11.52
N LYS A 162 -16.77 13.18 -11.36
CA LYS A 162 -17.41 13.12 -10.03
C LYS A 162 -16.75 12.04 -9.17
N ARG A 163 -16.41 12.41 -7.93
CA ARG A 163 -15.87 11.47 -6.94
C ARG A 163 -16.98 10.63 -6.30
N GLY A 164 -16.67 9.37 -6.02
CA GLY A 164 -17.55 8.42 -5.33
C GLY A 164 -18.35 7.54 -6.28
N ARG A 165 -19.26 6.74 -5.71
CA ARG A 165 -20.14 5.84 -6.48
C ARG A 165 -20.98 6.67 -7.48
N PRO A 166 -21.01 6.31 -8.77
CA PRO A 166 -21.91 6.94 -9.74
C PRO A 166 -23.36 6.89 -9.24
N ARG A 167 -24.12 7.97 -9.47
CA ARG A 167 -25.56 7.98 -9.18
C ARG A 167 -26.29 7.03 -10.14
N LYS A 168 -27.51 6.60 -9.78
CA LYS A 168 -28.36 5.79 -10.65
C LYS A 168 -28.59 6.52 -11.99
N ALA A 169 -28.74 5.76 -13.08
CA ALA A 169 -28.98 6.30 -14.41
C ALA A 169 -30.16 7.29 -14.42
N GLY A 170 -29.99 8.43 -15.09
CA GLY A 170 -31.00 9.50 -15.17
C GLY A 170 -30.87 10.61 -14.13
N GLN A 171 -29.93 10.54 -13.19
CA GLN A 171 -29.68 11.63 -12.22
C GLN A 171 -28.47 12.48 -12.63
N PRO A 172 -28.52 13.82 -12.47
CA PRO A 172 -27.37 14.66 -12.76
C PRO A 172 -26.17 14.26 -11.87
N PRO A 173 -24.94 14.33 -12.40
CA PRO A 173 -23.75 13.79 -11.76
C PRO A 173 -23.53 14.38 -10.37
N GLY A 174 -24.04 15.57 -10.04
CA GLY A 174 -24.00 16.16 -8.70
C GLY A 174 -22.63 16.76 -8.37
N LEU A 175 -22.59 17.76 -7.51
CA LEU A 175 -21.40 18.58 -7.29
C LEU A 175 -20.26 17.86 -6.54
N ASN A 176 -19.02 18.04 -7.00
CA ASN A 176 -17.81 17.80 -6.21
C ASN A 176 -17.56 19.00 -5.30
N ILE A 177 -17.38 18.78 -4.00
CA ILE A 177 -17.10 19.88 -3.06
C ILE A 177 -15.64 20.28 -3.15
N ASP A 178 -15.39 21.48 -3.66
CA ASP A 178 -14.07 22.10 -3.76
C ASP A 178 -13.79 23.06 -2.59
N ALA A 179 -12.66 23.76 -2.63
CA ALA A 179 -12.26 24.71 -1.59
C ALA A 179 -13.24 25.89 -1.47
N ALA A 180 -13.72 26.42 -2.60
CA ALA A 180 -14.67 27.54 -2.63
C ALA A 180 -16.00 27.14 -1.96
N THR A 181 -16.54 25.98 -2.32
CA THR A 181 -17.78 25.45 -1.72
C THR A 181 -17.63 25.23 -0.21
N ARG A 182 -16.46 24.78 0.27
CA ARG A 182 -16.18 24.65 1.71
C ARG A 182 -16.15 26.00 2.43
N VAL A 183 -15.63 27.05 1.79
CA VAL A 183 -15.71 28.42 2.34
C VAL A 183 -17.17 28.84 2.49
N THR A 184 -18.02 28.56 1.49
CA THR A 184 -19.47 28.81 1.57
C THR A 184 -20.10 28.06 2.74
N PHE A 185 -19.76 26.78 2.95
CA PHE A 185 -20.29 26.00 4.07
C PHE A 185 -19.96 26.62 5.43
N ARG A 186 -18.69 26.98 5.64
CA ARG A 186 -18.24 27.62 6.90
C ARG A 186 -18.90 28.96 7.11
N THR A 187 -19.04 29.76 6.06
CA THR A 187 -19.68 31.07 6.10
C THR A 187 -21.15 30.93 6.49
N ALA A 188 -21.90 30.02 5.84
CA ALA A 188 -23.29 29.80 6.16
C ALA A 188 -23.49 29.26 7.58
N ALA A 189 -22.65 28.32 8.03
CA ALA A 189 -22.70 27.81 9.40
C ALA A 189 -22.39 28.91 10.44
N THR A 190 -21.45 29.81 10.13
CA THR A 190 -21.11 30.94 11.01
C THR A 190 -22.26 31.95 11.08
N ARG A 191 -22.83 32.34 9.93
CA ARG A 191 -23.99 33.24 9.87
C ARG A 191 -25.18 32.66 10.65
N TYR A 192 -25.45 31.36 10.49
CA TYR A 192 -26.53 30.69 11.21
C TYR A 192 -26.35 30.74 12.73
N ARG A 193 -25.12 30.55 13.23
CA ARG A 193 -24.81 30.64 14.68
C ARG A 193 -25.03 32.03 15.24
N VAL A 194 -24.78 33.07 14.45
CA VAL A 194 -24.98 34.45 14.90
C VAL A 194 -26.46 34.81 14.95
N THR A 195 -27.26 34.29 14.02
CA THR A 195 -28.69 34.64 13.91
C THR A 195 -29.61 33.74 14.71
N HIS A 196 -29.13 32.59 15.22
CA HIS A 196 -29.95 31.61 15.94
C HIS A 196 -29.31 31.22 17.28
N PRO A 197 -30.04 31.30 18.41
CA PRO A 197 -29.54 30.92 19.74
C PRO A 197 -29.09 29.46 19.85
N ALA A 198 -29.70 28.56 19.06
CA ALA A 198 -29.35 27.15 19.01
C ALA A 198 -28.96 26.72 17.60
N PHE A 199 -27.81 26.05 17.46
CA PHE A 199 -27.33 25.62 16.16
C PHE A 199 -28.10 24.41 15.64
N SER A 200 -28.74 24.56 14.47
CA SER A 200 -29.38 23.48 13.74
C SER A 200 -28.64 23.24 12.44
N ARG A 201 -28.01 22.07 12.28
CA ARG A 201 -27.32 21.71 11.03
C ARG A 201 -28.28 21.75 9.83
N ARG A 202 -29.51 21.26 10.00
CA ARG A 202 -30.53 21.32 8.94
C ARG A 202 -31.00 22.74 8.67
N GLY A 203 -31.12 23.56 9.71
CA GLY A 203 -31.45 24.99 9.57
C GLY A 203 -30.36 25.74 8.80
N ALA A 204 -29.10 25.58 9.20
CA ALA A 204 -27.94 26.18 8.54
C ALA A 204 -27.82 25.74 7.07
N TYR A 205 -28.10 24.47 6.78
CA TYR A 205 -28.13 23.98 5.41
C TYR A 205 -29.24 24.63 4.57
N ARG A 206 -30.47 24.75 5.11
CA ARG A 206 -31.57 25.42 4.40
C ARG A 206 -31.25 26.89 4.13
N GLN A 207 -30.80 27.62 5.14
CA GLN A 207 -30.38 29.03 4.98
C GLN A 207 -29.24 29.17 3.95
N MET A 208 -28.27 28.26 3.95
CA MET A 208 -27.22 28.24 2.94
C MET A 208 -27.77 28.09 1.52
N LEU A 209 -28.76 27.20 1.32
CA LEU A 209 -29.38 27.02 0.02
C LEU A 209 -30.07 28.30 -0.44
N ASP A 210 -30.81 28.95 0.46
CA ASP A 210 -31.56 30.17 0.17
C ASP A 210 -30.67 31.38 -0.13
N GLU A 211 -29.48 31.45 0.49
CA GLU A 211 -28.52 32.54 0.35
C GLU A 211 -27.55 32.35 -0.83
N PHE A 212 -27.08 31.12 -1.09
CA PHE A 212 -25.97 30.86 -2.02
C PHE A 212 -26.34 30.00 -3.23
N TYR A 213 -27.50 29.30 -3.20
CA TYR A 213 -27.87 28.31 -4.22
C TYR A 213 -29.29 28.45 -4.77
N ARG A 214 -29.99 29.56 -4.48
CA ARG A 214 -31.39 29.81 -4.83
C ARG A 214 -31.74 29.52 -6.30
N ASP A 215 -30.89 29.97 -7.22
CA ASP A 215 -31.11 29.86 -8.68
C ASP A 215 -30.13 28.87 -9.35
N ARG A 216 -29.63 27.88 -8.59
CA ARG A 216 -28.69 26.89 -9.11
C ARG A 216 -29.42 25.64 -9.56
N ASP A 217 -28.92 25.05 -10.65
CA ASP A 217 -29.39 23.74 -11.12
C ASP A 217 -29.27 22.68 -10.00
N PRO A 218 -30.24 21.76 -9.84
CA PRO A 218 -30.18 20.69 -8.83
C PRO A 218 -28.88 19.86 -8.82
N GLY A 219 -28.21 19.73 -9.96
CA GLY A 219 -26.90 19.09 -10.10
C GLY A 219 -25.73 19.91 -9.53
N ALA A 220 -25.89 21.22 -9.42
CA ALA A 220 -24.92 22.17 -8.88
C ALA A 220 -25.15 22.48 -7.39
N VAL A 221 -26.13 21.83 -6.75
CA VAL A 221 -26.44 22.02 -5.33
C VAL A 221 -25.70 20.96 -4.48
N PRO A 222 -24.90 21.37 -3.48
CA PRO A 222 -24.32 20.46 -2.51
C PRO A 222 -25.38 19.76 -1.67
N SER A 223 -25.20 18.47 -1.37
CA SER A 223 -26.15 17.74 -0.52
C SER A 223 -25.97 18.05 0.96
N PHE A 224 -27.03 17.83 1.76
CA PHE A 224 -26.96 17.94 3.22
C PHE A 224 -25.86 17.06 3.83
N GLY A 225 -25.64 15.86 3.28
CA GLY A 225 -24.57 14.96 3.72
C GLY A 225 -23.19 15.53 3.43
N GLN A 226 -23.00 16.15 2.25
CA GLN A 226 -21.75 16.83 1.90
C GLN A 226 -21.48 18.03 2.82
N PHE A 227 -22.50 18.85 3.08
CA PHE A 227 -22.44 19.97 4.02
C PHE A 227 -22.03 19.49 5.42
N SER A 228 -22.72 18.49 5.96
CA SER A 228 -22.46 17.95 7.30
C SER A 228 -21.06 17.36 7.42
N TYR A 229 -20.66 16.52 6.46
CA TYR A 229 -19.34 15.88 6.45
C TYR A 229 -18.20 16.90 6.47
N TRP A 230 -18.29 17.94 5.63
CA TRP A 230 -17.24 18.94 5.52
C TRP A 230 -17.24 19.93 6.69
N LEU A 231 -18.39 20.23 7.29
CA LEU A 231 -18.42 21.01 8.54
C LEU A 231 -17.73 20.28 9.69
N ASP A 232 -17.98 18.97 9.84
CA ASP A 232 -17.34 18.17 10.88
C ASP A 232 -15.84 18.02 10.60
N LYS A 233 -15.46 17.75 9.35
CA LYS A 233 -14.06 17.60 8.95
C LYS A 233 -13.23 18.88 9.08
N ASP A 234 -13.81 20.03 8.72
CA ASP A 234 -13.13 21.33 8.81
C ASP A 234 -13.14 21.88 10.23
N GLY A 235 -14.18 21.58 11.01
CA GLY A 235 -14.29 21.98 12.42
C GLY A 235 -13.31 21.22 13.33
N SER A 236 -13.13 19.92 13.10
CA SER A 236 -12.15 19.11 13.86
C SER A 236 -10.70 19.51 13.57
N GLY A 237 -10.40 20.00 12.37
CA GLY A 237 -9.04 20.46 12.00
C GLY A 237 -8.65 21.81 12.61
N ALA A 238 -9.62 22.68 12.95
CA ALA A 238 -9.34 23.96 13.60
C ALA A 238 -8.96 23.81 15.09
N ALA A 239 -9.46 22.75 15.75
CA ALA A 239 -9.12 22.46 17.15
C ALA A 239 -7.73 21.82 17.33
N GLU A 240 -7.16 21.23 16.27
CA GLU A 240 -5.80 20.64 16.28
C GLU A 240 -4.69 21.66 15.96
N LEU A 241 -5.01 22.83 15.41
CA LEU A 241 -4.03 23.90 15.10
C LEU A 241 -3.81 24.91 16.24
N GLN A 242 -4.45 24.69 17.40
CA GLN A 242 -4.32 25.53 18.60
C GLN A 242 -3.80 24.78 19.83
N ARG A 243 -3.11 23.64 19.64
CA ARG A 243 -2.35 22.95 20.70
C ARG A 243 -0.88 22.84 20.35
#